data_AF-A0A7C3JWU4-F1
#
_entry.id   AF-A0A7C3JWU4-F1
#
_cell.length_a   1.000
_cell.length_b   1.000
_cell.length_c   1.000
_cell.angle_alpha   90.00
_cell.angle_beta   90.00
_cell.angle_gamma   90.00
#
_symmetry.space_group_name_H-M   'P 1'
#
loop_
_entity.id
_entity.type
_entity.pdbx_description
1 polymer ?
#
loop_
_entity_poly.entity_id
_entity_poly.type
_entity_poly.pdbx_seq_one_letter_code
_entity_poly.pdbx_strand_id
1 'polypeptide(L)'
;MTSDFAARSRQFHDALHEALEGDTPASPGATPLAALRELVSRVLAAAQGDPTAEGALRALAVVCDQEELEAALSSAAVHFESPQRFREALFFARCLERDGPSALALLQARAFLEGAVAPAAAYPDLATDQAALIDTATFASLWREPARLQWLLDTINIWRQAYLPVYFDEHRSFNAAVAEIAERMDALSRRALALEQLNGLRRLGAPQAEAALAQFHELERLFACPADDGELRELLGGQPACPHCRFRLGDRPPSTDAARVQQAIDRGLETQQARLAQRVVSRILARPGGRNDRLERFIQVVQASDLSGLAAVLDEGLVAFLRDLLETPEARLDILDRLARAYPEVDAANLDAVVSEFRALLREELARGGGRLRLGAEPEGGR
;
A
#
# COMPACT_ATOMS: atom_id res chain seq x y z
N MET A 1 -31.58 15.68 -13.97
CA MET A 1 -30.71 16.25 -12.93
C MET A 1 -31.42 17.25 -12.02
N THR A 2 -32.24 18.19 -12.53
CA THR A 2 -32.99 19.15 -11.70
C THR A 2 -34.11 18.51 -10.85
N SER A 3 -34.78 17.47 -11.35
CA SER A 3 -35.85 16.76 -10.62
C SER A 3 -35.35 16.00 -9.38
N ASP A 4 -34.20 15.32 -9.47
CA ASP A 4 -33.65 14.54 -8.35
C ASP A 4 -33.10 15.45 -7.25
N PHE A 5 -32.51 16.59 -7.63
CA PHE A 5 -32.03 17.58 -6.68
C PHE A 5 -33.19 18.22 -5.89
N ALA A 6 -34.29 18.58 -6.57
CA ALA A 6 -35.47 19.12 -5.91
C ALA A 6 -36.17 18.09 -4.99
N ALA A 7 -36.21 16.82 -5.39
CA ALA A 7 -36.74 15.74 -4.54
C ALA A 7 -35.86 15.52 -3.29
N ARG A 8 -34.54 15.50 -3.46
CA ARG A 8 -33.59 15.38 -2.34
C ARG A 8 -33.67 16.58 -1.39
N SER A 9 -33.72 17.81 -1.91
CA SER A 9 -33.84 19.02 -1.09
C SER A 9 -35.11 19.03 -0.24
N ARG A 10 -36.24 18.51 -0.76
CA ARG A 10 -37.48 18.35 0.03
C ARG A 10 -37.32 17.38 1.20
N GLN A 11 -36.63 16.25 1.00
CA GLN A 11 -36.40 15.29 2.09
C GLN A 11 -35.55 15.88 3.24
N PHE A 12 -34.58 16.74 2.92
CA PHE A 12 -33.80 17.47 3.93
C PHE A 12 -34.63 18.56 4.63
N HIS A 13 -35.53 19.20 3.91
CA HIS A 13 -36.49 20.14 4.49
C HIS A 13 -37.41 19.45 5.51
N ASP A 14 -37.99 18.31 5.14
CA ASP A 14 -38.86 17.53 6.03
C ASP A 14 -38.10 17.03 7.27
N ALA A 15 -36.86 16.58 7.08
CA ALA A 15 -35.98 16.17 8.18
C ALA A 15 -35.66 17.32 9.15
N LEU A 16 -35.47 18.54 8.65
CA LEU A 16 -35.26 19.73 9.47
C LEU A 16 -36.50 20.06 10.30
N HIS A 17 -37.68 20.05 9.67
CA HIS A 17 -38.94 20.33 10.35
C HIS A 17 -39.25 19.30 11.43
N GLU A 18 -39.20 18.00 11.11
CA GLU A 18 -39.48 16.92 12.06
C GLU A 18 -38.50 16.94 13.24
N ALA A 19 -37.23 17.29 13.01
CA ALA A 19 -36.23 17.36 14.07
C ALA A 19 -36.37 18.59 14.97
N LEU A 20 -36.97 19.68 14.50
CA LEU A 20 -37.16 20.92 15.26
C LEU A 20 -38.54 21.03 15.91
N GLU A 21 -39.57 20.40 15.33
CA GLU A 21 -40.91 20.34 15.91
C GLU A 21 -40.95 19.30 17.06
N GLY A 22 -41.01 19.76 18.32
CA GLY A 22 -41.16 18.82 19.44
C GLY A 22 -41.01 19.33 20.87
N ASP A 23 -40.48 20.53 21.14
CA ASP A 23 -40.75 21.21 22.42
C ASP A 23 -40.19 22.63 22.43
N THR A 24 -41.01 23.56 22.96
CA THR A 24 -40.88 25.03 23.00
C THR A 24 -40.86 25.77 21.64
N PRO A 25 -41.66 26.84 21.48
CA PRO A 25 -41.67 27.59 20.25
C PRO A 25 -40.31 28.28 20.10
N ALA A 26 -39.61 27.99 18.99
CA ALA A 26 -38.75 29.00 18.40
C ALA A 26 -39.53 30.31 18.43
N SER A 27 -38.94 31.40 18.96
CA SER A 27 -39.60 32.70 19.15
C SER A 27 -40.69 32.92 18.11
N PRO A 28 -41.96 33.13 18.49
CA PRO A 28 -43.08 33.08 17.55
C PRO A 28 -42.77 33.94 16.30
N GLY A 29 -42.50 33.27 15.17
CA GLY A 29 -42.04 33.89 13.91
C GLY A 29 -40.62 33.56 13.43
N ALA A 30 -39.81 32.80 14.19
CA ALA A 30 -38.48 32.39 13.76
C ALA A 30 -38.54 31.38 12.59
N THR A 31 -37.74 31.60 11.55
CA THR A 31 -37.60 30.65 10.45
C THR A 31 -36.88 29.38 10.91
N PRO A 32 -37.09 28.21 10.27
CA PRO A 32 -36.39 26.96 10.63
C PRO A 32 -34.87 27.11 10.66
N LEU A 33 -34.31 27.90 9.72
CA LEU A 33 -32.87 28.19 9.69
C LEU A 33 -32.41 29.06 10.87
N ALA A 34 -33.21 30.03 11.30
CA ALA A 34 -32.89 30.84 12.47
C ALA A 34 -32.89 29.99 13.76
N ALA A 35 -33.89 29.12 13.92
CA ALA A 35 -33.96 28.19 15.05
C ALA A 35 -32.75 27.22 15.06
N LEU A 36 -32.37 26.70 13.89
CA LEU A 36 -31.20 25.85 13.74
C LEU A 36 -29.89 26.58 14.14
N ARG A 37 -29.71 27.81 13.66
CA ARG A 37 -28.53 28.64 14.00
C ARG A 37 -28.44 28.90 15.50
N GLU A 38 -29.56 29.22 16.12
CA GLU A 38 -29.64 29.47 17.55
C GLU A 38 -29.19 28.23 18.34
N LEU A 39 -29.76 27.07 18.00
CA LEU A 39 -29.39 25.78 18.59
C LEU A 39 -27.90 25.50 18.43
N VAL A 40 -27.39 25.52 17.19
CA VAL A 40 -26.00 25.19 16.87
C VAL A 40 -25.03 26.14 17.57
N SER A 41 -25.33 27.44 17.64
CA SER A 41 -24.50 28.41 18.35
C SER A 41 -24.34 28.12 19.84
N ARG A 42 -25.42 27.70 20.51
CA ARG A 42 -25.40 27.35 21.94
C ARG A 42 -24.61 26.07 22.19
N VAL A 43 -24.80 25.04 21.36
CA VAL A 43 -24.14 23.75 21.56
C VAL A 43 -22.68 23.75 21.13
N LEU A 44 -22.29 24.58 20.16
CA LEU A 44 -20.88 24.77 19.82
C LEU A 44 -20.08 25.34 20.99
N ALA A 45 -20.68 26.26 21.77
CA ALA A 45 -20.06 26.74 23.01
C ALA A 45 -19.93 25.63 24.06
N ALA A 46 -20.95 24.78 24.19
CA ALA A 46 -20.93 23.65 25.12
C ALA A 46 -19.97 22.51 24.70
N ALA A 47 -19.70 22.37 23.40
CA ALA A 47 -18.80 21.37 22.83
C ALA A 47 -17.31 21.77 22.86
N GLN A 48 -16.98 23.02 23.22
CA GLN A 48 -15.60 23.52 23.17
C GLN A 48 -14.67 22.65 24.02
N GLY A 49 -13.62 22.12 23.38
CA GLY A 49 -12.62 21.28 24.02
C GLY A 49 -12.91 19.78 23.96
N ASP A 50 -14.06 19.34 23.42
CA ASP A 50 -14.30 17.95 23.04
C ASP A 50 -14.18 17.79 21.50
N PRO A 51 -13.08 17.20 21.00
CA PRO A 51 -12.84 17.10 19.56
C PRO A 51 -13.86 16.19 18.84
N THR A 52 -14.51 15.28 19.56
CA THR A 52 -15.51 14.35 19.02
C THR A 52 -16.84 15.07 18.84
N ALA A 53 -17.24 15.87 19.83
CA ALA A 53 -18.42 16.73 19.75
C ALA A 53 -18.26 17.81 18.68
N GLU A 54 -17.11 18.50 18.66
CA GLU A 54 -16.79 19.50 17.63
C GLU A 54 -16.78 18.89 16.23
N GLY A 55 -16.23 17.68 16.08
CA GLY A 55 -16.24 16.94 14.83
C GLY A 55 -17.66 16.62 14.36
N ALA A 56 -18.53 16.16 15.26
CA ALA A 56 -19.93 15.84 14.95
C ALA A 56 -20.77 17.07 14.59
N LEU A 57 -20.49 18.23 15.21
CA LEU A 57 -21.21 19.48 14.94
C LEU A 57 -20.69 20.25 13.71
N ARG A 58 -19.48 19.95 13.22
CA ARG A 58 -18.83 20.69 12.12
C ARG A 58 -19.71 20.78 10.87
N ALA A 59 -20.34 19.67 10.48
CA ALA A 59 -21.21 19.65 9.31
C ALA A 59 -22.46 20.54 9.51
N LEU A 60 -23.02 20.58 10.72
CA LEU A 60 -24.15 21.47 11.05
C LEU A 60 -23.73 22.94 11.07
N ALA A 61 -22.54 23.26 11.56
CA ALA A 61 -22.00 24.62 11.55
C ALA A 61 -21.90 25.17 10.11
N VAL A 62 -21.36 24.37 9.17
CA VAL A 62 -21.27 24.75 7.75
C VAL A 62 -22.65 24.96 7.10
N VAL A 63 -23.66 24.19 7.52
CA VAL A 63 -25.05 24.39 7.09
C VAL A 63 -25.62 25.70 7.64
N CYS A 64 -25.30 26.05 8.89
CA CYS A 64 -25.76 27.27 9.56
C CYS A 64 -25.13 28.55 9.00
N ASP A 65 -23.93 28.46 8.41
CA ASP A 65 -23.24 29.59 7.80
C ASP A 65 -23.95 30.14 6.55
N GLN A 66 -24.88 29.38 5.95
CA GLN A 66 -25.60 29.77 4.74
C GLN A 66 -26.70 30.80 5.03
N GLU A 67 -26.74 31.93 4.32
CA GLU A 67 -27.69 33.03 4.58
C GLU A 67 -29.17 32.65 4.40
N GLU A 68 -29.46 31.82 3.38
CA GLU A 68 -30.81 31.43 2.96
C GLU A 68 -31.11 29.96 3.24
N LEU A 69 -32.39 29.61 3.47
CA LEU A 69 -32.83 28.24 3.78
C LEU A 69 -32.53 27.26 2.62
N GLU A 70 -32.75 27.66 1.37
CA GLU A 70 -32.47 26.78 0.22
C GLU A 70 -30.97 26.48 0.08
N ALA A 71 -30.12 27.48 0.32
CA ALA A 71 -28.67 27.32 0.34
C ALA A 71 -28.23 26.41 1.50
N ALA A 72 -28.82 26.56 2.69
CA ALA A 72 -28.57 25.70 3.84
C ALA A 72 -28.94 24.23 3.56
N LEU A 73 -30.11 23.97 2.97
CA LEU A 73 -30.55 22.61 2.62
C LEU A 73 -29.69 22.00 1.50
N SER A 74 -29.25 22.81 0.54
CA SER A 74 -28.30 22.39 -0.49
C SER A 74 -26.94 22.02 0.13
N SER A 75 -26.45 22.83 1.07
CA SER A 75 -25.24 22.55 1.85
C SER A 75 -25.40 21.25 2.66
N ALA A 76 -26.55 21.03 3.30
CA ALA A 76 -26.83 19.81 4.03
C ALA A 76 -26.79 18.57 3.11
N ALA A 77 -27.33 18.67 1.89
CA ALA A 77 -27.28 17.58 0.92
C ALA A 77 -25.86 17.25 0.42
N VAL A 78 -24.93 18.20 0.50
CA VAL A 78 -23.50 18.01 0.17
C VAL A 78 -22.75 17.38 1.35
N HIS A 79 -23.02 17.83 2.57
CA HIS A 79 -22.26 17.43 3.76
C HIS A 79 -22.79 16.19 4.47
N PHE A 80 -24.06 15.82 4.27
CA PHE A 80 -24.66 14.63 4.86
C PHE A 80 -25.02 13.61 3.77
N GLU A 81 -24.61 12.36 4.02
CA GLU A 81 -24.85 11.22 3.12
C GLU A 81 -26.35 11.00 2.87
N SER A 82 -27.19 11.23 3.88
CA SER A 82 -28.63 11.03 3.81
C SER A 82 -29.41 12.01 4.70
N PRO A 83 -30.70 12.24 4.41
CA PRO A 83 -31.58 13.01 5.29
C PRO A 83 -31.66 12.42 6.71
N GLN A 84 -31.53 11.09 6.86
CA GLN A 84 -31.49 10.44 8.16
C GLN A 84 -30.27 10.86 8.97
N ARG A 85 -29.08 10.90 8.35
CA ARG A 85 -27.85 11.36 9.03
C ARG A 85 -27.95 12.82 9.45
N PHE A 86 -28.57 13.66 8.61
CA PHE A 86 -28.83 15.06 8.95
C PHE A 86 -29.78 15.19 10.15
N ARG A 87 -30.91 14.47 10.13
CA ARG A 87 -31.86 14.42 11.26
C ARG A 87 -31.20 13.94 12.55
N GLU A 88 -30.38 12.90 12.50
CA GLU A 88 -29.63 12.41 13.66
C GLU A 88 -28.66 13.46 14.21
N ALA A 89 -27.98 14.23 13.36
CA ALA A 89 -27.12 15.32 13.80
C ALA A 89 -27.91 16.44 14.50
N LEU A 90 -29.10 16.77 14.01
CA LEU A 90 -30.00 17.73 14.66
C LEU A 90 -30.45 17.24 16.04
N PHE A 91 -30.87 15.98 16.15
CA PHE A 91 -31.24 15.40 17.44
C PHE A 91 -30.04 15.28 18.39
N PHE A 92 -28.84 15.05 17.88
CA PHE A 92 -27.61 15.10 18.68
C PHE A 92 -27.41 16.50 19.27
N ALA A 93 -27.50 17.56 18.46
CA ALA A 93 -27.39 18.93 18.95
C ALA A 93 -28.44 19.22 20.04
N ARG A 94 -29.70 18.82 19.83
CA ARG A 94 -30.75 18.97 20.86
C ARG A 94 -30.42 18.19 22.14
N CYS A 95 -30.00 16.92 22.02
CA CYS A 95 -29.61 16.11 23.17
C CYS A 95 -28.44 16.75 23.93
N LEU A 96 -27.45 17.29 23.22
CA LEU A 96 -26.28 17.95 23.79
C LEU A 96 -26.66 19.23 24.55
N GLU A 97 -27.64 19.99 24.06
CA GLU A 97 -28.20 21.15 24.77
C GLU A 97 -28.92 20.76 26.06
N ARG A 98 -29.69 19.66 26.03
CA ARG A 98 -30.49 19.21 27.17
C ARG A 98 -29.66 18.52 28.26
N ASP A 99 -28.76 17.62 27.85
CA ASP A 99 -27.91 16.82 28.73
C ASP A 99 -26.64 16.40 27.97
N GLY A 100 -25.62 17.25 28.06
CA GLY A 100 -24.35 17.06 27.35
C GLY A 100 -23.64 15.75 27.67
N PRO A 101 -23.38 15.42 28.96
CA PRO A 101 -22.74 14.16 29.32
C PRO A 101 -23.43 12.92 28.71
N SER A 102 -24.76 12.87 28.77
CA SER A 102 -25.55 11.78 28.19
C SER A 102 -25.43 11.70 26.65
N ALA A 103 -25.49 12.85 25.97
CA ALA A 103 -25.35 12.90 24.52
C ALA A 103 -23.95 12.47 24.06
N LEU A 104 -22.89 12.89 24.78
CA LEU A 104 -21.51 12.53 24.49
C LEU A 104 -21.24 11.04 24.75
N ALA A 105 -21.79 10.48 25.82
CA ALA A 105 -21.67 9.05 26.11
C ALA A 105 -22.26 8.19 24.98
N LEU A 106 -23.47 8.55 24.49
CA LEU A 106 -24.08 7.87 23.36
C LEU A 106 -23.29 8.07 22.06
N LEU A 107 -22.78 9.29 21.82
CA LEU A 107 -21.96 9.59 20.63
C LEU A 107 -20.71 8.71 20.58
N GLN A 108 -19.98 8.58 21.68
CA GLN A 108 -18.78 7.75 21.77
C GLN A 108 -19.10 6.26 21.59
N ALA A 109 -20.14 5.76 22.28
CA ALA A 109 -20.57 4.37 22.16
C ALA A 109 -20.98 4.02 20.73
N ARG A 110 -21.72 4.92 20.06
CA ARG A 110 -22.13 4.76 18.66
C ARG A 110 -20.97 4.89 17.69
N ALA A 111 -20.02 5.80 17.91
CA ALA A 111 -18.83 5.92 17.06
C ALA A 111 -18.00 4.63 17.06
N PHE A 112 -17.84 3.99 18.23
CA PHE A 112 -17.21 2.68 18.31
C PHE A 112 -18.02 1.63 17.54
N LEU A 113 -19.34 1.57 17.75
CA LEU A 113 -20.21 0.61 17.10
C LEU A 113 -20.22 0.76 15.57
N GLU A 114 -20.32 1.97 15.04
CA GLU A 114 -20.32 2.23 13.58
C GLU A 114 -18.93 2.04 12.96
N GLY A 115 -17.86 2.32 13.72
CA GLY A 115 -16.49 2.13 13.24
C GLY A 115 -16.08 0.66 13.20
N ALA A 116 -16.72 -0.19 14.00
CA ALA A 116 -16.31 -1.58 14.19
C ALA A 116 -16.73 -2.39 12.96
N VAL A 117 -15.82 -3.20 12.45
CA VAL A 117 -16.14 -4.11 11.36
C VAL A 117 -16.47 -5.47 11.96
N ALA A 118 -17.67 -6.00 11.71
CA ALA A 118 -18.03 -7.38 12.02
C ALA A 118 -18.39 -8.08 10.71
N PRO A 119 -17.46 -8.82 10.07
CA PRO A 119 -17.73 -9.48 8.81
C PRO A 119 -18.84 -10.54 8.96
N ALA A 120 -20.01 -10.29 8.38
CA ALA A 120 -21.18 -11.17 8.50
C ALA A 120 -20.93 -12.62 8.03
N ALA A 121 -19.98 -12.82 7.11
CA ALA A 121 -19.59 -14.15 6.64
C ALA A 121 -18.86 -14.99 7.70
N ALA A 122 -18.13 -14.34 8.62
CA ALA A 122 -17.38 -15.01 9.69
C ALA A 122 -18.13 -14.97 11.03
N TYR A 123 -18.82 -13.86 11.32
CA TYR A 123 -19.51 -13.61 12.59
C TYR A 123 -20.92 -13.05 12.35
N PRO A 124 -21.86 -13.89 11.89
CA PRO A 124 -23.22 -13.43 11.52
C PRO A 124 -24.00 -12.86 12.71
N ASP A 125 -23.86 -13.46 13.90
CA ASP A 125 -24.57 -13.01 15.10
C ASP A 125 -24.07 -11.63 15.55
N LEU A 126 -22.75 -11.43 15.63
CA LEU A 126 -22.15 -10.14 15.97
C LEU A 126 -22.56 -9.04 15.00
N ALA A 127 -22.58 -9.34 13.70
CA ALA A 127 -22.98 -8.38 12.66
C ALA A 127 -24.48 -8.04 12.75
N THR A 128 -25.33 -9.02 13.06
CA THR A 128 -26.77 -8.83 13.22
C THR A 128 -27.09 -7.98 14.45
N ASP A 129 -26.47 -8.31 15.58
CA ASP A 129 -26.62 -7.53 16.83
C ASP A 129 -26.10 -6.11 16.65
N GLN A 130 -24.98 -5.93 15.94
CA GLN A 130 -24.42 -4.62 15.62
C GLN A 130 -25.42 -3.77 14.82
N ALA A 131 -26.00 -4.34 13.76
CA ALA A 131 -26.98 -3.64 12.93
C ALA A 131 -28.22 -3.23 13.75
N ALA A 132 -28.76 -4.16 14.56
CA ALA A 132 -29.90 -3.88 15.43
C ALA A 132 -29.60 -2.77 16.46
N LEU A 133 -28.37 -2.76 17.01
CA LEU A 133 -27.93 -1.71 17.93
C LEU A 133 -27.75 -0.36 17.25
N ILE A 134 -27.19 -0.30 16.03
CA ILE A 134 -27.06 0.94 15.26
C ILE A 134 -28.45 1.54 14.99
N ASP A 135 -29.42 0.71 14.60
CA ASP A 135 -30.79 1.16 14.32
C ASP A 135 -31.51 1.67 15.58
N THR A 136 -31.19 1.09 16.74
CA THR A 136 -31.83 1.43 18.01
C THR A 136 -31.15 2.61 18.72
N ALA A 137 -29.82 2.75 18.62
CA ALA A 137 -29.00 3.74 19.30
C ALA A 137 -29.03 5.12 18.60
N THR A 138 -30.22 5.65 18.37
CA THR A 138 -30.44 6.95 17.71
C THR A 138 -30.61 8.09 18.71
N PHE A 139 -30.15 9.28 18.34
CA PHE A 139 -30.35 10.48 19.16
C PHE A 139 -31.83 10.88 19.21
N ALA A 140 -32.61 10.58 18.17
CA ALA A 140 -34.06 10.74 18.19
C ALA A 140 -34.71 9.89 19.30
N SER A 141 -34.25 8.65 19.50
CA SER A 141 -34.74 7.78 20.57
C SER A 141 -34.32 8.28 21.95
N LEU A 142 -33.07 8.73 22.11
CA LEU A 142 -32.60 9.35 23.35
C LEU A 142 -33.38 10.63 23.68
N TRP A 143 -33.72 11.42 22.66
CA TRP A 143 -34.54 12.63 22.83
C TRP A 143 -35.91 12.27 23.41
N ARG A 144 -36.59 11.26 22.88
CA ARG A 144 -37.93 10.84 23.32
C ARG A 144 -37.93 10.13 24.68
N GLU A 145 -36.93 9.28 24.93
CA GLU A 145 -36.88 8.40 26.11
C GLU A 145 -35.51 8.47 26.81
N PRO A 146 -35.22 9.54 27.58
CA PRO A 146 -33.90 9.73 28.20
C PRO A 146 -33.52 8.61 29.18
N ALA A 147 -34.52 8.06 29.89
CA ALA A 147 -34.34 6.98 30.86
C ALA A 147 -33.79 5.68 30.24
N ARG A 148 -33.90 5.52 28.91
CA ARG A 148 -33.41 4.34 28.18
C ARG A 148 -31.90 4.37 27.94
N LEU A 149 -31.23 5.49 28.18
CA LEU A 149 -29.80 5.65 27.89
C LEU A 149 -28.95 4.59 28.57
N GLN A 150 -29.11 4.39 29.88
CA GLN A 150 -28.25 3.46 30.61
C GLN A 150 -28.38 2.04 30.06
N TRP A 151 -29.61 1.59 29.79
CA TRP A 151 -29.86 0.30 29.16
C TRP A 151 -29.22 0.19 27.77
N LEU A 152 -29.28 1.25 26.95
CA LEU A 152 -28.62 1.27 25.63
C LEU A 152 -27.10 1.14 25.75
N LEU A 153 -26.49 1.91 26.65
CA LEU A 153 -25.03 1.87 26.89
C LEU A 153 -24.60 0.50 27.42
N ASP A 154 -25.36 -0.09 28.34
CA ASP A 154 -25.10 -1.43 28.87
C ASP A 154 -25.20 -2.48 27.75
N THR A 155 -26.20 -2.39 26.88
CA THR A 155 -26.38 -3.33 25.76
C THR A 155 -25.25 -3.20 24.73
N ILE A 156 -24.83 -1.98 24.39
CA ILE A 156 -23.65 -1.75 23.53
C ILE A 156 -22.39 -2.30 24.18
N ASN A 157 -22.23 -2.14 25.50
CA ASN A 157 -21.08 -2.66 26.23
C ASN A 157 -21.06 -4.20 26.25
N ILE A 158 -22.22 -4.85 26.40
CA ILE A 158 -22.34 -6.32 26.28
C ILE A 158 -21.89 -6.78 24.89
N TRP A 159 -22.38 -6.13 23.83
CA TRP A 159 -21.94 -6.43 22.47
C TRP A 159 -20.43 -6.23 22.31
N ARG A 160 -19.88 -5.14 22.86
CA ARG A 160 -18.43 -4.86 22.84
C ARG A 160 -17.63 -5.93 23.57
N GLN A 161 -18.12 -6.45 24.69
CA GLN A 161 -17.49 -7.55 25.43
C GLN A 161 -17.48 -8.85 24.64
N ALA A 162 -18.45 -9.07 23.75
CA ALA A 162 -18.44 -10.19 22.80
C ALA A 162 -17.52 -9.93 21.59
N TYR A 163 -17.43 -8.68 21.12
CA TYR A 163 -16.60 -8.27 19.99
C TYR A 163 -15.09 -8.35 20.28
N LEU A 164 -14.64 -7.81 21.43
CA LEU A 164 -13.22 -7.65 21.73
C LEU A 164 -12.42 -8.96 21.74
N PRO A 165 -12.89 -10.07 22.35
CA PRO A 165 -12.17 -11.34 22.31
C PRO A 165 -11.94 -11.85 20.88
N VAL A 166 -12.94 -11.71 20.00
CA VAL A 166 -12.84 -12.09 18.58
C VAL A 166 -11.83 -11.20 17.87
N TYR A 167 -11.90 -9.89 18.10
CA TYR A 167 -10.93 -8.94 17.57
C TYR A 167 -9.48 -9.29 17.99
N PHE A 168 -9.24 -9.60 19.27
CA PHE A 168 -7.89 -9.92 19.75
C PHE A 168 -7.34 -11.21 19.15
N ASP A 169 -8.19 -12.23 18.98
CA ASP A 169 -7.77 -13.49 18.39
C ASP A 169 -7.38 -13.36 16.91
N GLU A 170 -8.20 -12.65 16.14
CA GLU A 170 -7.90 -12.35 14.74
C GLU A 170 -6.70 -11.41 14.60
N HIS A 171 -6.55 -10.42 15.49
CA HIS A 171 -5.38 -9.55 15.53
C HIS A 171 -4.09 -10.36 15.78
N ARG A 172 -4.08 -11.28 16.75
CA ARG A 172 -2.93 -12.16 16.98
C ARG A 172 -2.63 -13.03 15.77
N SER A 173 -3.64 -13.64 15.19
CA SER A 173 -3.50 -14.50 14.01
C SER A 173 -2.96 -13.74 12.81
N PHE A 174 -3.48 -12.54 12.56
CA PHE A 174 -2.99 -11.63 11.53
C PHE A 174 -1.52 -11.27 11.75
N ASN A 175 -1.14 -10.89 12.96
CA ASN A 175 0.24 -10.49 13.26
C ASN A 175 1.22 -11.67 13.21
N ALA A 176 0.80 -12.87 13.61
CA ALA A 176 1.60 -14.08 13.43
C ALA A 176 1.88 -14.33 11.94
N ALA A 177 0.86 -14.21 11.09
CA ALA A 177 1.03 -14.33 9.64
C ALA A 177 1.92 -13.21 9.05
N VAL A 178 1.81 -11.98 9.55
CA VAL A 178 2.71 -10.88 9.14
C VAL A 178 4.16 -11.16 9.56
N ALA A 179 4.39 -11.70 10.76
CA ALA A 179 5.72 -12.09 11.20
C ALA A 179 6.32 -13.19 10.30
N GLU A 180 5.53 -14.21 9.93
CA GLU A 180 5.96 -15.24 8.98
C GLU A 180 6.29 -14.67 7.59
N ILE A 181 5.53 -13.66 7.13
CA ILE A 181 5.82 -12.96 5.88
C ILE A 181 7.14 -12.20 5.99
N ALA A 182 7.36 -11.47 7.09
CA ALA A 182 8.59 -10.72 7.31
C ALA A 182 9.82 -11.64 7.32
N GLU A 183 9.78 -12.76 8.05
CA GLU A 183 10.85 -13.77 8.05
C GLU A 183 11.11 -14.34 6.64
N ARG A 184 10.04 -14.59 5.88
CA ARG A 184 10.14 -15.07 4.51
C ARG A 184 10.76 -14.04 3.56
N MET A 185 10.42 -12.76 3.73
CA MET A 185 11.01 -11.68 2.93
C MET A 185 12.50 -11.53 3.26
N ASP A 186 12.88 -11.54 4.54
CA ASP A 186 14.30 -11.53 4.96
C ASP A 186 15.10 -12.70 4.34
N ALA A 187 14.53 -13.91 4.37
CA ALA A 187 15.13 -15.08 3.73
C ALA A 187 15.19 -14.99 2.19
N LEU A 188 14.40 -14.10 1.57
CA LEU A 188 14.37 -13.84 0.14
C LEU A 188 15.27 -12.68 -0.28
N SER A 189 15.65 -11.77 0.63
CA SER A 189 16.34 -10.51 0.33
C SER A 189 17.60 -10.70 -0.53
N ARG A 190 18.42 -11.72 -0.22
CA ARG A 190 19.63 -12.01 -1.03
C ARG A 190 19.31 -12.43 -2.46
N ARG A 191 18.27 -13.22 -2.67
CA ARG A 191 17.84 -13.67 -4.01
C ARG A 191 17.20 -12.52 -4.79
N ALA A 192 16.41 -11.67 -4.12
CA ALA A 192 15.83 -10.47 -4.72
C ALA A 192 16.92 -9.51 -5.22
N LEU A 193 17.92 -9.22 -4.37
CA LEU A 193 19.06 -8.38 -4.73
C LEU A 193 19.87 -8.96 -5.90
N ALA A 194 20.13 -10.27 -5.89
CA ALA A 194 20.82 -10.94 -6.99
C ALA A 194 20.05 -10.80 -8.31
N LEU A 195 18.72 -10.94 -8.28
CA LEU A 195 17.89 -10.76 -9.47
C LEU A 195 17.91 -9.31 -9.97
N GLU A 196 17.86 -8.31 -9.08
CA GLU A 196 17.99 -6.89 -9.44
C GLU A 196 19.32 -6.61 -10.14
N GLN A 197 20.42 -7.13 -9.59
CA GLN A 197 21.75 -6.99 -10.18
C GLN A 197 21.84 -7.62 -11.57
N LEU A 198 21.29 -8.83 -11.74
CA LEU A 198 21.26 -9.51 -13.04
C LEU A 198 20.36 -8.80 -14.05
N ASN A 199 19.22 -8.27 -13.62
CA ASN A 199 18.34 -7.44 -14.46
C ASN A 199 19.04 -6.16 -14.94
N GLY A 200 19.98 -5.62 -14.17
CA GLY A 200 20.82 -4.50 -14.56
C GLY A 200 21.80 -4.80 -15.71
N LEU A 201 22.05 -6.07 -16.05
CA LEU A 201 22.91 -6.46 -17.15
C LEU A 201 22.14 -6.39 -18.48
N ARG A 202 22.18 -5.24 -19.16
CA ARG A 202 21.43 -4.97 -20.41
C ARG A 202 21.62 -6.03 -21.51
N ARG A 203 22.83 -6.61 -21.58
CA ARG A 203 23.18 -7.67 -22.53
C ARG A 203 22.93 -9.07 -21.99
N LEU A 204 22.11 -9.25 -20.96
CA LEU A 204 21.67 -10.57 -20.51
C LEU A 204 20.30 -10.93 -21.11
N GLY A 205 19.44 -9.93 -21.27
CA GLY A 205 18.11 -10.03 -21.85
C GLY A 205 17.19 -8.99 -21.23
N ALA A 206 15.88 -9.07 -21.52
CA ALA A 206 14.89 -8.25 -20.83
C ALA A 206 14.88 -8.56 -19.32
N PRO A 207 14.73 -7.55 -18.45
CA PRO A 207 14.52 -7.74 -17.02
C PRO A 207 13.42 -8.77 -16.72
N GLN A 208 13.55 -9.48 -15.61
CA GLN A 208 12.57 -10.49 -15.17
C GLN A 208 12.00 -10.10 -13.80
N ALA A 209 10.70 -10.35 -13.62
CA ALA A 209 9.98 -10.18 -12.36
C ALA A 209 10.05 -8.78 -11.72
N GLU A 210 10.15 -7.71 -12.53
CA GLU A 210 10.22 -6.31 -12.02
C GLU A 210 9.05 -5.94 -11.10
N ALA A 211 7.83 -6.34 -11.46
CA ALA A 211 6.66 -6.10 -10.60
C ALA A 211 6.74 -6.85 -9.25
N ALA A 212 7.32 -8.05 -9.24
CA ALA A 212 7.48 -8.82 -8.01
C ALA A 212 8.58 -8.24 -7.11
N LEU A 213 9.64 -7.67 -7.69
CA LEU A 213 10.67 -6.93 -6.94
C LEU A 213 10.10 -5.66 -6.31
N ALA A 214 9.28 -4.90 -7.03
CA ALA A 214 8.58 -3.74 -6.45
C ALA A 214 7.68 -4.16 -5.28
N GLN A 215 6.90 -5.24 -5.45
CA GLN A 215 6.03 -5.75 -4.39
C GLN A 215 6.81 -6.34 -3.21
N PHE A 216 7.98 -6.96 -3.44
CA PHE A 216 8.88 -7.41 -2.38
C PHE A 216 9.26 -6.26 -1.44
N HIS A 217 9.64 -5.10 -1.98
CA HIS A 217 10.00 -3.91 -1.18
C HIS A 217 8.81 -3.31 -0.40
N GLU A 218 7.58 -3.53 -0.86
CA GLU A 218 6.38 -3.17 -0.09
C GLU A 218 6.15 -4.14 1.08
N LEU A 219 6.33 -5.45 0.83
CA LEU A 219 6.15 -6.50 1.83
C LEU A 219 7.23 -6.49 2.92
N GLU A 220 8.47 -6.11 2.59
CA GLU A 220 9.57 -5.98 3.56
C GLU A 220 9.32 -4.88 4.60
N ARG A 221 8.44 -3.91 4.30
CA ARG A 221 8.06 -2.84 5.24
C ARG A 221 6.98 -3.26 6.23
N LEU A 222 6.41 -4.46 6.08
CA LEU A 222 5.45 -4.98 7.03
C LEU A 222 6.13 -5.29 8.35
N PHE A 223 5.46 -4.97 9.44
CA PHE A 223 5.95 -5.24 10.80
C PHE A 223 4.83 -5.87 11.63
N ALA A 224 5.22 -6.75 12.54
CA ALA A 224 4.30 -7.28 13.54
C ALA A 224 3.98 -6.20 14.58
N CYS A 225 2.70 -6.06 14.92
CA CYS A 225 2.23 -5.11 15.92
C CYS A 225 2.87 -5.40 17.29
N PRO A 226 3.40 -4.38 18.00
CA PRO A 226 4.02 -4.57 19.32
C PRO A 226 3.00 -4.68 20.45
N ALA A 227 1.76 -4.21 20.25
CA ALA A 227 0.77 -4.12 21.31
C ALA A 227 0.21 -5.49 21.72
N ASP A 228 0.12 -5.70 23.04
CA ASP A 228 -0.52 -6.88 23.62
C ASP A 228 -2.04 -6.68 23.83
N ASP A 229 -2.75 -7.75 24.18
CA ASP A 229 -4.19 -7.72 24.42
C ASP A 229 -4.63 -6.73 25.52
N GLY A 230 -3.79 -6.52 26.54
CA GLY A 230 -4.08 -5.62 27.65
C GLY A 230 -4.04 -4.17 27.19
N GLU A 231 -2.94 -3.80 26.53
CA GLU A 231 -2.75 -2.48 25.92
C GLU A 231 -3.83 -2.21 24.86
N LEU A 232 -4.11 -3.17 23.98
CA LEU A 232 -5.15 -3.04 22.96
C LEU A 232 -6.54 -2.82 23.56
N ARG A 233 -6.88 -3.47 24.69
CA ARG A 233 -8.18 -3.25 25.33
C ARG A 233 -8.37 -1.80 25.77
N GLU A 234 -7.33 -1.16 26.28
CA GLU A 234 -7.34 0.26 26.68
C GLU A 234 -7.38 1.17 25.44
N LEU A 235 -6.54 0.88 24.44
CA LEU A 235 -6.43 1.67 23.21
C LEU A 235 -7.68 1.63 22.34
N LEU A 236 -8.39 0.49 22.31
CA LEU A 236 -9.67 0.35 21.61
C LEU A 236 -10.82 1.06 22.35
N GLY A 237 -10.55 1.77 23.46
CA GLY A 237 -11.49 2.58 24.23
C GLY A 237 -12.48 3.37 23.38
N GLY A 238 -11.98 4.09 22.37
CA GLY A 238 -12.78 4.98 21.52
C GLY A 238 -12.80 4.63 20.02
N GLN A 239 -11.92 3.75 19.53
CA GLN A 239 -11.86 3.37 18.12
C GLN A 239 -11.62 1.86 17.95
N PRO A 240 -12.35 1.17 17.05
CA PRO A 240 -12.27 -0.28 16.86
C PRO A 240 -11.19 -0.65 15.82
N ALA A 241 -10.01 -0.02 15.92
CA ALA A 241 -8.85 -0.33 15.10
C ALA A 241 -7.57 -0.15 15.91
N CYS A 242 -6.58 -1.00 15.68
CA CYS A 242 -5.30 -0.91 16.38
C CYS A 242 -4.57 0.39 15.98
N PRO A 243 -4.13 1.24 16.91
CA PRO A 243 -3.43 2.49 16.55
C PRO A 243 -2.03 2.25 15.97
N HIS A 244 -1.42 1.10 16.24
CA HIS A 244 -0.07 0.76 15.77
C HIS A 244 -0.08 0.18 14.35
N CYS A 245 -0.83 -0.90 14.13
CA CYS A 245 -0.85 -1.60 12.84
C CYS A 245 -2.10 -1.31 12.00
N ARG A 246 -3.07 -0.53 12.53
CA ARG A 246 -4.34 -0.17 11.87
C ARG A 246 -5.26 -1.34 11.52
N PHE A 247 -4.97 -2.52 12.05
CA PHE A 247 -5.80 -3.71 11.86
C PHE A 247 -7.25 -3.45 12.26
N ARG A 248 -8.15 -3.96 11.42
CA ARG A 248 -9.60 -4.07 11.65
C ARG A 248 -10.01 -5.52 11.51
N LEU A 249 -11.03 -5.92 12.27
CA LEU A 249 -11.54 -7.28 12.21
C LEU A 249 -11.99 -7.64 10.78
N GLY A 250 -11.43 -8.73 10.25
CA GLY A 250 -11.64 -9.17 8.87
C GLY A 250 -10.55 -8.80 7.88
N ASP A 251 -9.58 -7.95 8.28
CA ASP A 251 -8.38 -7.70 7.48
C ASP A 251 -7.62 -9.01 7.28
N ARG A 252 -7.09 -9.21 6.07
CA ARG A 252 -6.36 -10.42 5.70
C ARG A 252 -4.88 -10.09 5.49
N PRO A 253 -3.97 -10.90 6.04
CA PRO A 253 -2.55 -10.71 5.77
C PRO A 253 -2.27 -10.98 4.28
N PRO A 254 -1.30 -10.29 3.66
CA PRO A 254 -0.96 -10.47 2.24
C PRO A 254 -0.15 -11.75 1.98
N SER A 255 -0.53 -12.88 2.59
CA SER A 255 0.21 -14.14 2.54
C SER A 255 0.26 -14.75 1.14
N THR A 256 -0.83 -14.63 0.37
CA THR A 256 -0.89 -15.10 -1.02
C THR A 256 0.02 -14.29 -1.92
N ASP A 257 0.12 -12.99 -1.68
CA ASP A 257 0.98 -12.08 -2.42
C ASP A 257 2.44 -12.35 -2.11
N ALA A 258 2.80 -12.53 -0.84
CA ALA A 258 4.14 -12.93 -0.43
C ALA A 258 4.59 -14.25 -1.09
N ALA A 259 3.70 -15.25 -1.16
CA ALA A 259 4.00 -16.52 -1.84
C ALA A 259 4.19 -16.34 -3.36
N ARG A 260 3.37 -15.49 -4.00
CA ARG A 260 3.50 -15.19 -5.44
C ARG A 260 4.79 -14.43 -5.75
N VAL A 261 5.14 -13.45 -4.92
CA VAL A 261 6.39 -12.68 -5.04
C VAL A 261 7.59 -13.61 -4.95
N GLN A 262 7.63 -14.49 -3.95
CA GLN A 262 8.69 -15.48 -3.82
C GLN A 262 8.84 -16.34 -5.08
N GLN A 263 7.75 -16.95 -5.55
CA GLN A 263 7.79 -17.79 -6.75
C GLN A 263 8.23 -17.02 -7.99
N ALA A 264 7.81 -15.76 -8.14
CA ALA A 264 8.19 -14.92 -9.27
C ALA A 264 9.67 -14.54 -9.24
N ILE A 265 10.21 -14.21 -8.07
CA ILE A 265 11.64 -13.93 -7.88
C ILE A 265 12.48 -15.18 -8.16
N ASP A 266 12.08 -16.34 -7.63
CA ASP A 266 12.80 -17.59 -7.85
C ASP A 266 12.87 -17.96 -9.34
N ARG A 267 11.72 -17.92 -10.06
CA ARG A 267 11.69 -18.18 -11.50
C ARG A 267 12.45 -17.13 -12.32
N GLY A 268 12.35 -15.86 -11.91
CA GLY A 268 13.06 -14.76 -12.56
C GLY A 268 14.57 -14.95 -12.44
N LEU A 269 15.04 -15.35 -11.26
CA LEU A 269 16.43 -15.67 -11.00
C LEU A 269 16.86 -16.86 -11.85
N GLU A 270 16.19 -18.01 -11.80
CA GLU A 270 16.48 -19.18 -12.65
C GLU A 270 16.60 -18.82 -14.13
N THR A 271 15.70 -17.99 -14.64
CA THR A 271 15.71 -17.54 -16.04
C THR A 271 16.96 -16.70 -16.34
N GLN A 272 17.31 -15.75 -15.47
CA GLN A 272 18.51 -14.93 -15.66
C GLN A 272 19.80 -15.75 -15.48
N GLN A 273 19.81 -16.73 -14.57
CA GLN A 273 20.92 -17.67 -14.41
C GLN A 273 21.17 -18.47 -15.69
N ALA A 274 20.11 -19.06 -16.27
CA ALA A 274 20.21 -19.84 -17.50
C ALA A 274 20.73 -18.99 -18.67
N ARG A 275 20.21 -17.76 -18.81
CA ARG A 275 20.71 -16.79 -19.82
C ARG A 275 22.17 -16.45 -19.60
N LEU A 276 22.59 -16.31 -18.35
CA LEU A 276 23.96 -15.93 -18.01
C LEU A 276 24.91 -17.08 -18.29
N ALA A 277 24.55 -18.30 -17.87
CA ALA A 277 25.27 -19.53 -18.19
C ALA A 277 25.51 -19.66 -19.69
N GLN A 278 24.46 -19.53 -20.48
CA GLN A 278 24.52 -19.64 -21.93
C GLN A 278 25.47 -18.61 -22.54
N ARG A 279 25.35 -17.33 -22.15
CA ARG A 279 26.20 -16.26 -22.68
C ARG A 279 27.66 -16.37 -22.23
N VAL A 280 27.90 -16.72 -20.97
CA VAL A 280 29.27 -16.89 -20.42
C VAL A 280 29.97 -18.06 -21.09
N VAL A 281 29.29 -19.22 -21.25
CA VAL A 281 29.85 -20.39 -21.96
C VAL A 281 30.17 -20.05 -23.42
N SER A 282 29.24 -19.41 -24.15
CA SER A 282 29.49 -18.98 -25.53
C SER A 282 30.69 -18.03 -25.64
N ARG A 283 30.88 -17.13 -24.67
CA ARG A 283 32.00 -16.17 -24.63
C ARG A 283 33.34 -16.81 -24.29
N ILE A 284 33.36 -17.76 -23.37
CA ILE A 284 34.59 -18.46 -22.98
C ILE A 284 35.05 -19.38 -24.11
N LEU A 285 34.13 -20.09 -24.76
CA LEU A 285 34.46 -20.91 -25.94
C LEU A 285 34.98 -20.06 -27.12
N ALA A 286 34.56 -18.80 -27.20
CA ALA A 286 35.05 -17.85 -28.20
C ALA A 286 36.42 -17.23 -27.86
N ARG A 287 36.91 -17.32 -26.61
CA ARG A 287 38.15 -16.64 -26.17
C ARG A 287 39.27 -17.65 -25.85
N PRO A 288 40.40 -17.66 -26.60
CA PRO A 288 41.56 -18.46 -26.21
C PRO A 288 42.24 -17.85 -24.97
N GLY A 289 42.37 -18.61 -23.88
CA GLY A 289 43.41 -18.39 -22.85
C GLY A 289 43.08 -17.56 -21.60
N GLY A 290 41.84 -17.18 -21.32
CA GLY A 290 41.50 -16.37 -20.13
C GLY A 290 40.68 -17.11 -19.06
N ARG A 291 41.29 -18.02 -18.30
CA ARG A 291 40.65 -18.66 -17.13
C ARG A 291 41.01 -17.90 -15.85
N ASN A 292 40.02 -17.50 -15.08
CA ASN A 292 40.17 -16.87 -13.76
C ASN A 292 39.41 -17.72 -12.73
N ASP A 293 40.04 -18.06 -11.59
CA ASP A 293 39.50 -19.00 -10.58
C ASP A 293 38.13 -18.58 -10.03
N ARG A 294 37.83 -17.27 -9.99
CA ARG A 294 36.50 -16.76 -9.60
C ARG A 294 35.42 -17.06 -10.64
N LEU A 295 35.77 -16.99 -11.92
CA LEU A 295 34.89 -17.33 -13.02
C LEU A 295 34.64 -18.84 -13.08
N GLU A 296 35.65 -19.66 -12.79
CA GLU A 296 35.46 -21.12 -12.67
C GLU A 296 34.53 -21.50 -11.52
N ARG A 297 34.67 -20.87 -10.34
CA ARG A 297 33.74 -21.06 -9.21
C ARG A 297 32.33 -20.61 -9.54
N PHE A 298 32.18 -19.47 -10.22
CA PHE A 298 30.89 -18.97 -10.70
C PHE A 298 30.24 -19.94 -11.70
N ILE A 299 31.01 -20.46 -12.66
CA ILE A 299 30.53 -21.45 -13.63
C ILE A 299 30.08 -22.73 -12.93
N GLN A 300 30.82 -23.20 -11.92
CA GLN A 300 30.41 -24.38 -11.13
C GLN A 300 29.08 -24.15 -10.40
N VAL A 301 28.89 -22.99 -9.76
CA VAL A 301 27.64 -22.64 -9.07
C VAL A 301 26.46 -22.51 -10.04
N VAL A 302 26.68 -21.86 -11.19
CA VAL A 302 25.66 -21.69 -12.23
C VAL A 302 25.32 -23.01 -12.93
N GLN A 303 26.31 -23.89 -13.17
CA GLN A 303 26.08 -25.23 -13.73
C GLN A 303 25.38 -26.16 -12.73
N ALA A 304 25.54 -25.93 -11.44
CA ALA A 304 24.85 -26.67 -10.39
C ALA A 304 23.39 -26.21 -10.17
N SER A 305 22.93 -25.15 -10.86
CA SER A 305 21.61 -24.55 -10.68
C SER A 305 21.29 -24.15 -9.22
N ASP A 306 22.31 -23.78 -8.45
CA ASP A 306 22.14 -23.39 -7.04
C ASP A 306 21.79 -21.90 -6.94
N LEU A 307 20.49 -21.60 -6.78
CA LEU A 307 19.97 -20.24 -6.59
C LEU A 307 20.56 -19.55 -5.36
N SER A 308 20.74 -20.30 -4.27
CA SER A 308 21.26 -19.77 -3.01
C SER A 308 22.76 -19.52 -3.10
N GLY A 309 23.49 -20.46 -3.69
CA GLY A 309 24.92 -20.32 -3.98
C GLY A 309 25.21 -19.15 -4.90
N LEU A 310 24.37 -18.89 -5.91
CA LEU A 310 24.57 -17.73 -6.79
C LEU A 310 24.37 -16.41 -6.06
N ALA A 311 23.27 -16.28 -5.31
CA ALA A 311 22.98 -15.06 -4.55
C ALA A 311 24.07 -14.74 -3.52
N ALA A 312 24.80 -15.75 -3.03
CA ALA A 312 25.93 -15.57 -2.13
C ALA A 312 27.23 -15.11 -2.83
N VAL A 313 27.37 -15.34 -4.14
CA VAL A 313 28.61 -15.07 -4.90
C VAL A 313 28.52 -13.81 -5.76
N LEU A 314 27.31 -13.34 -6.09
CA LEU A 314 27.08 -12.10 -6.82
C LEU A 314 27.35 -10.86 -5.95
N ASP A 315 28.61 -10.46 -5.88
CA ASP A 315 29.04 -9.17 -5.33
C ASP A 315 29.15 -8.08 -6.42
N GLU A 316 29.27 -6.81 -6.02
CA GLU A 316 29.38 -5.67 -6.93
C GLU A 316 30.57 -5.80 -7.90
N GLY A 317 31.69 -6.36 -7.44
CA GLY A 317 32.89 -6.56 -8.24
C GLY A 317 32.69 -7.62 -9.33
N LEU A 318 31.99 -8.70 -9.02
CA LEU A 318 31.62 -9.73 -9.97
C LEU A 318 30.57 -9.21 -10.96
N VAL A 319 29.59 -8.44 -10.52
CA VAL A 319 28.61 -7.80 -11.42
C VAL A 319 29.31 -6.83 -12.37
N ALA A 320 30.27 -6.04 -11.90
CA ALA A 320 31.07 -5.16 -12.75
C ALA A 320 31.92 -5.94 -13.75
N PHE A 321 32.56 -7.03 -13.33
CA PHE A 321 33.30 -7.91 -14.23
C PHE A 321 32.39 -8.57 -15.27
N LEU A 322 31.23 -9.08 -14.87
CA LEU A 322 30.23 -9.66 -15.78
C LEU A 322 29.72 -8.61 -16.74
N ARG A 323 29.52 -7.37 -16.30
CA ARG A 323 29.15 -6.25 -17.16
C ARG A 323 30.24 -5.96 -18.18
N ASP A 324 31.50 -5.80 -17.78
CA ASP A 324 32.62 -5.59 -18.70
C ASP A 324 32.76 -6.74 -19.71
N LEU A 325 32.70 -7.98 -19.22
CA LEU A 325 32.69 -9.17 -20.05
C LEU A 325 31.55 -9.07 -21.07
N LEU A 326 30.30 -8.90 -20.62
CA LEU A 326 29.08 -8.80 -21.44
C LEU A 326 29.07 -7.60 -22.39
N GLU A 327 29.63 -6.45 -22.02
CA GLU A 327 29.62 -5.22 -22.80
C GLU A 327 30.79 -5.10 -23.78
N THR A 328 31.86 -5.87 -23.61
CA THR A 328 32.96 -5.96 -24.58
C THR A 328 32.39 -6.26 -25.99
N PRO A 329 32.66 -5.43 -27.02
CA PRO A 329 32.13 -5.63 -28.36
C PRO A 329 32.69 -6.91 -29.01
N GLU A 330 31.81 -7.77 -29.53
CA GLU A 330 32.16 -9.00 -30.27
C GLU A 330 33.07 -8.72 -31.47
N ALA A 331 32.94 -7.54 -32.09
CA ALA A 331 33.75 -7.10 -33.23
C ALA A 331 35.26 -7.00 -32.94
N ARG A 332 35.67 -6.78 -31.68
CA ARG A 332 37.12 -6.73 -31.33
C ARG A 332 37.76 -8.11 -31.25
N LEU A 333 36.97 -9.13 -30.91
CA LEU A 333 37.46 -10.50 -30.78
C LEU A 333 37.53 -11.17 -32.15
N ASP A 334 36.56 -10.91 -33.03
CA ASP A 334 36.49 -11.57 -34.34
C ASP A 334 37.67 -11.23 -35.28
N ILE A 335 38.12 -9.97 -35.33
CA ILE A 335 39.26 -9.58 -36.19
C ILE A 335 40.57 -10.23 -35.73
N LEU A 336 40.85 -10.19 -34.43
CA LEU A 336 42.11 -10.72 -33.87
C LEU A 336 42.12 -12.25 -33.86
N ASP A 337 40.98 -12.89 -33.58
CA ASP A 337 40.88 -14.35 -33.67
C ASP A 337 41.00 -14.84 -35.11
N ARG A 338 40.43 -14.11 -36.07
CA ARG A 338 40.54 -14.45 -37.50
C ARG A 338 41.98 -14.28 -38.01
N LEU A 339 42.69 -13.25 -37.54
CA LEU A 339 44.13 -13.08 -37.81
C LEU A 339 44.98 -14.15 -37.15
N ALA A 340 44.74 -14.47 -35.88
CA ALA A 340 45.51 -15.50 -35.16
C ALA A 340 45.32 -16.90 -35.76
N ARG A 341 44.15 -17.20 -36.35
CA ARG A 341 43.92 -18.43 -37.11
C ARG A 341 44.61 -18.44 -38.47
N ALA A 342 44.59 -17.31 -39.18
CA ALA A 342 45.22 -17.17 -40.49
C ALA A 342 46.76 -17.17 -40.38
N TYR A 343 47.29 -16.66 -39.27
CA TYR A 343 48.72 -16.49 -39.03
C TYR A 343 49.08 -16.93 -37.60
N PRO A 344 49.34 -18.23 -37.38
CA PRO A 344 49.68 -18.77 -36.07
C PRO A 344 51.03 -18.26 -35.51
N GLU A 345 51.98 -17.95 -36.40
CA GLU A 345 53.25 -17.32 -36.07
C GLU A 345 53.51 -16.14 -37.00
N VAL A 346 53.98 -15.01 -36.45
CA VAL A 346 54.30 -13.80 -37.20
C VAL A 346 55.80 -13.59 -37.19
N ASP A 347 56.41 -13.56 -38.37
CA ASP A 347 57.84 -13.34 -38.58
C ASP A 347 58.08 -12.22 -39.59
N ALA A 348 59.35 -11.88 -39.83
CA ALA A 348 59.71 -10.81 -40.76
C ALA A 348 59.32 -11.11 -42.22
N ALA A 349 59.06 -12.38 -42.57
CA ALA A 349 58.69 -12.78 -43.93
C ALA A 349 57.18 -12.65 -44.18
N ASN A 350 56.34 -12.75 -43.14
CA ASN A 350 54.87 -12.69 -43.27
C ASN A 350 54.23 -11.43 -42.67
N LEU A 351 55.00 -10.57 -42.01
CA LEU A 351 54.52 -9.35 -41.37
C LEU A 351 53.68 -8.45 -42.29
N ASP A 352 54.14 -8.20 -43.52
CA ASP A 352 53.43 -7.34 -44.47
C ASP A 352 52.08 -7.93 -44.90
N ALA A 353 51.98 -9.25 -44.99
CA ALA A 353 50.74 -9.95 -45.33
C ALA A 353 49.74 -9.87 -44.16
N VAL A 354 50.20 -10.09 -42.93
CA VAL A 354 49.39 -9.97 -41.71
C VAL A 354 48.81 -8.56 -41.56
N VAL A 355 49.64 -7.53 -41.76
CA VAL A 355 49.21 -6.12 -41.67
C VAL A 355 48.21 -5.77 -42.76
N SER A 356 48.39 -6.28 -43.97
CA SER A 356 47.45 -6.08 -45.07
C SER A 356 46.08 -6.70 -44.77
N GLU A 357 46.06 -7.92 -44.24
CA GLU A 357 44.84 -8.63 -43.86
C GLU A 357 44.11 -7.93 -42.70
N PHE A 358 44.85 -7.49 -41.66
CA PHE A 358 44.27 -6.70 -40.56
C PHE A 358 43.64 -5.41 -41.06
N ARG A 359 44.30 -4.72 -41.99
CA ARG A 359 43.78 -3.50 -42.60
C ARG A 359 42.53 -3.77 -43.45
N ALA A 360 42.43 -4.91 -44.11
CA ALA A 360 41.25 -5.31 -44.87
C ALA A 360 40.06 -5.57 -43.94
N LEU A 361 40.27 -6.35 -42.88
CA LEU A 361 39.25 -6.66 -41.87
C LEU A 361 38.76 -5.40 -41.14
N LEU A 362 39.66 -4.47 -40.79
CA LEU A 362 39.29 -3.18 -40.21
C LEU A 362 38.43 -2.33 -41.14
N ARG A 363 38.69 -2.36 -42.46
CA ARG A 363 37.88 -1.63 -43.44
C ARG A 363 36.48 -2.23 -43.61
N GLU A 364 36.38 -3.55 -43.61
CA GLU A 364 35.10 -4.25 -43.68
C GLU A 364 34.22 -3.91 -42.47
N GLU A 365 34.79 -3.90 -41.27
CA GLU A 365 34.07 -3.56 -40.05
C GLU A 365 33.76 -2.05 -39.93
N LEU A 366 34.64 -1.16 -40.41
CA LEU A 366 34.33 0.26 -40.54
C LEU A 366 33.16 0.52 -41.50
N ALA A 367 33.04 -0.28 -42.56
CA ALA A 367 31.94 -0.19 -43.50
C ALA A 367 30.62 -0.70 -42.90
N ARG A 368 30.65 -1.78 -42.09
CA ARG A 368 29.47 -2.27 -41.34
C ARG A 368 29.04 -1.32 -40.22
N GLY A 369 29.99 -0.68 -39.54
CA GLY A 369 29.76 0.17 -38.36
C GLY A 369 29.48 1.65 -38.64
N GLY A 370 29.16 2.05 -39.87
CA GLY A 370 28.84 3.45 -40.21
C GLY A 370 30.05 4.41 -40.14
N GLY A 371 31.26 3.91 -40.34
CA GLY A 371 32.47 4.72 -40.52
C GLY A 371 33.20 5.14 -39.23
N ARG A 372 32.81 4.64 -38.05
CA ARG A 372 33.55 4.89 -36.79
C ARG A 372 33.75 3.61 -35.99
N LEU A 373 35.01 3.19 -35.86
CA LEU A 373 35.44 2.19 -34.88
C LEU A 373 36.13 2.90 -33.71
N ARG A 374 35.62 2.75 -32.48
CA ARG A 374 36.31 3.24 -31.27
C ARG A 374 37.42 2.27 -30.87
N LEU A 375 38.67 2.62 -31.17
CA LEU A 375 39.87 1.89 -30.78
C LEU A 375 40.44 2.43 -29.47
N GLY A 376 39.66 2.36 -28.39
CA GLY A 376 40.13 2.58 -27.02
C GLY A 376 38.97 2.56 -26.03
N ALA A 377 39.20 2.03 -24.82
CA ALA A 377 38.48 2.51 -23.64
C ALA A 377 39.15 3.84 -23.28
N GLU A 378 38.37 4.90 -23.03
CA GLU A 378 38.95 6.04 -22.33
C GLU A 378 39.45 5.53 -20.97
N PRO A 379 40.65 5.90 -20.50
CA PRO A 379 40.86 5.91 -19.08
C PRO A 379 39.89 6.97 -18.55
N GLU A 380 38.95 6.59 -17.69
CA GLU A 380 38.33 7.54 -16.77
C GLU A 380 39.45 8.08 -15.86
N GLY A 381 40.18 9.06 -16.38
CA GLY A 381 41.14 9.88 -15.66
C GLY A 381 40.37 10.99 -14.99
N GLY A 382 40.39 10.96 -13.66
CA GLY A 382 39.54 11.78 -12.83
C GLY A 382 39.68 13.29 -12.96
N ARG A 383 38.64 13.94 -12.46
CA ARG A 383 38.76 14.86 -11.33
C ARG A 383 37.71 14.52 -10.29
#